data_AF-A0A0M1IUS7-F1
#
_entry.id   AF-A0A0M1IUS7-F1
#
_cell.length_a   1.000
_cell.length_b   1.000
_cell.length_c   1.000
_cell.angle_alpha   90.00
_cell.angle_beta   90.00
_cell.angle_gamma   90.00
#
_symmetry.space_group_name_H-M   'P 1'
#
loop_
_entity.id
_entity.type
_entity.pdbx_description
1 polymer ?
#
loop_
_entity_poly.entity_id
_entity_poly.type
_entity_poly.pdbx_seq_one_letter_code
_entity_poly.pdbx_strand_id
1 'polypeptide(L)' 'MSELKKIIGERCSANNFIEGVRIAEKDFNEIFELLKLAPSCFNIRHSHYLVITDEEKKNN' A
#
# COMPACT_ATOMS: atom_id res chain seq x y z
N MET A 1 6.42 -21.25 -2.46
CA MET A 1 7.78 -20.69 -2.26
C MET A 1 8.32 -19.97 -3.50
N SER A 2 8.21 -20.52 -4.71
CA SER A 2 8.69 -19.86 -5.94
C SER A 2 7.99 -18.51 -6.22
N GLU A 3 6.67 -18.45 -6.05
CA GLU A 3 5.87 -17.24 -6.34
C GLU A 3 6.17 -16.07 -5.39
N LEU A 4 6.26 -16.32 -4.08
CA LEU A 4 6.65 -15.29 -3.11
C LEU A 4 8.06 -14.73 -3.40
N LYS A 5 9.02 -15.60 -3.73
CA LYS A 5 10.38 -15.18 -4.11
C LYS A 5 10.36 -14.30 -5.36
N LYS A 6 9.52 -14.64 -6.34
CA LYS A 6 9.34 -13.85 -7.56
C LYS A 6 8.80 -12.46 -7.24
N ILE A 7 7.71 -12.36 -6.48
CA ILE A 7 7.10 -11.08 -6.09
C ILE A 7 8.11 -10.19 -5.35
N ILE A 8 8.87 -10.75 -4.39
CA ILE A 8 9.90 -10.00 -3.65
C ILE A 8 11.01 -9.51 -4.59
N GLY A 9 11.46 -10.35 -5.52
CA GLY A 9 12.51 -10.01 -6.47
C GLY A 9 12.09 -9.00 -7.54
N GLU A 10 10.82 -9.02 -7.95
CA GLU A 10 10.26 -8.09 -8.94
C GLU A 10 9.89 -6.73 -8.35
N ARG A 11 9.71 -6.64 -7.02
CA ARG A 11 9.40 -5.37 -6.36
C ARG A 11 10.57 -4.39 -6.52
N CYS A 12 10.29 -3.29 -7.19
CA CYS A 12 11.17 -2.14 -7.36
C CYS A 12 10.44 -0.86 -6.95
N SER A 13 11.19 0.20 -6.63
CA SER A 13 10.60 1.50 -6.33
C SER A 13 10.14 2.17 -7.63
N ALA A 14 8.85 2.53 -7.71
CA ALA A 14 8.32 3.31 -8.82
C ALA A 14 8.55 4.80 -8.57
N ASN A 15 9.07 5.50 -9.59
CA ASN A 15 9.26 6.96 -9.56
C ASN A 15 8.32 7.69 -10.53
N ASN A 16 7.70 6.96 -11.46
CA ASN A 16 6.80 7.51 -12.47
C ASN A 16 5.46 6.79 -12.36
N PHE A 17 4.36 7.54 -12.40
CA PHE A 17 3.00 7.02 -12.35
C PHE A 17 2.21 7.54 -13.56
N ILE A 18 1.28 6.73 -14.05
CA ILE A 18 0.41 7.11 -15.17
C ILE A 18 -0.69 8.03 -14.64
N GLU A 19 -0.80 9.23 -15.20
CA GLU A 19 -1.82 10.21 -14.82
C GLU A 19 -3.24 9.72 -15.17
N GLY A 20 -4.23 10.18 -14.40
CA GLY A 20 -5.64 9.84 -14.59
C GLY A 20 -6.04 8.43 -14.13
N VAL A 21 -5.09 7.57 -13.78
CA VAL A 21 -5.38 6.25 -13.19
C VAL A 21 -5.76 6.43 -11.72
N ARG A 22 -6.98 5.99 -11.37
CA ARG A 22 -7.50 5.99 -10.00
C ARG A 22 -7.53 4.58 -9.46
N ILE A 23 -7.03 4.40 -8.24
CA ILE A 23 -7.16 3.16 -7.47
C ILE A 23 -8.52 3.19 -6.76
N ALA A 24 -9.28 2.09 -6.81
CA ALA A 24 -10.56 2.02 -6.13
C ALA A 24 -10.36 1.87 -4.62
N GLU A 25 -11.30 2.39 -3.82
CA GLU A 25 -11.24 2.27 -2.35
C GLU A 25 -11.13 0.80 -1.89
N LYS A 26 -11.82 -0.10 -2.59
CA LYS A 26 -11.77 -1.55 -2.34
C LYS A 26 -10.35 -2.11 -2.42
N ASP A 27 -9.53 -1.64 -3.37
CA ASP A 27 -8.17 -2.14 -3.55
C ASP A 27 -7.28 -1.71 -2.37
N PHE A 28 -7.46 -0.48 -1.86
CA PHE A 28 -6.79 -0.04 -0.63
C PHE A 28 -7.22 -0.87 0.57
N ASN A 29 -8.52 -1.14 0.71
CA ASN A 29 -9.04 -1.96 1.82
C ASN A 29 -8.44 -3.37 1.80
N GLU A 30 -8.35 -4.01 0.63
CA GLU A 30 -7.71 -5.32 0.47
C GLU A 30 -6.24 -5.32 0.92
N ILE A 31 -5.48 -4.27 0.54
CA ILE A 31 -4.10 -4.08 0.99
C ILE A 31 -4.03 -3.93 2.52
N PHE A 32 -4.92 -3.13 3.12
CA PHE A 32 -4.93 -2.88 4.55
C PHE A 32 -5.38 -4.09 5.37
N GLU A 33 -6.30 -4.92 4.89
CA GLU A 33 -6.66 -6.18 5.56
C GLU A 33 -5.45 -7.12 5.67
N LEU A 34 -4.60 -7.18 4.64
CA LEU A 34 -3.35 -7.94 4.71
C LEU A 34 -2.34 -7.31 5.68
N LEU A 35 -2.21 -5.98 5.65
CA LEU A 35 -1.30 -5.23 6.54
C LEU A 35 -1.63 -5.39 8.03
N LYS A 36 -2.91 -5.55 8.39
CA LYS A 36 -3.34 -5.81 9.78
C LYS A 36 -2.72 -7.09 10.36
N LEU A 37 -2.34 -8.04 9.52
CA LEU A 37 -1.72 -9.30 9.92
C LEU A 37 -0.21 -9.16 10.16
N ALA A 38 0.39 -8.00 9.87
CA ALA A 38 1.79 -7.76 10.10
C ALA A 38 2.11 -7.80 11.62
N PRO A 39 3.25 -8.39 12.01
CA PRO A 39 3.67 -8.41 13.40
C PRO A 39 3.98 -6.98 13.87
N SER A 40 3.65 -6.68 15.13
CA SER A 40 4.01 -5.41 15.76
C SER A 40 4.52 -5.64 17.19
N CYS A 41 5.35 -4.72 17.68
CA CYS A 41 5.89 -4.80 19.04
C CYS A 41 4.74 -4.90 20.06
N PHE A 42 4.76 -5.91 20.92
CA PHE A 42 3.68 -6.21 21.88
C PHE A 42 2.27 -6.32 21.25
N ASN A 43 2.16 -6.54 19.94
CA ASN A 43 0.90 -6.56 19.18
C ASN A 43 0.02 -5.29 19.35
N ILE A 44 0.62 -4.14 19.66
CA ILE A 44 -0.14 -2.90 19.89
C ILE A 44 -0.57 -2.20 18.60
N ARG A 45 -0.07 -2.62 17.43
CA ARG A 45 -0.48 -2.13 16.10
C ARG A 45 -0.46 -0.59 16.01
N HIS A 46 0.70 -0.01 16.29
CA HIS A 46 0.91 1.45 16.40
C HIS A 46 0.75 2.24 15.08
N SER A 47 0.61 1.56 13.94
CA SER A 47 0.59 2.19 12.62
C SER A 47 -0.79 2.77 12.30
N HIS A 48 -0.83 4.05 11.92
CA HIS A 48 -2.00 4.72 11.38
C HIS A 48 -1.71 5.17 9.95
N TYR A 49 -2.66 4.97 9.05
CA TYR A 49 -2.52 5.31 7.63
C TYR A 49 -3.59 6.32 7.23
N LEU A 50 -3.18 7.36 6.49
CA LEU A 50 -4.08 8.31 5.83
C LEU A 50 -3.85 8.17 4.32
N VAL A 51 -4.88 7.77 3.59
CA VAL A 51 -4.83 7.69 2.12
C VAL A 51 -5.37 8.99 1.53
N ILE A 52 -4.54 9.68 0.73
CA ILE A 52 -4.93 10.90 0.03
C ILE A 52 -5.15 10.56 -1.44
N THR A 53 -6.40 10.43 -1.85
CA THR A 53 -6.79 10.24 -3.27
C THR A 53 -7.21 11.54 -3.94
N ASP A 54 -7.44 12.59 -3.16
CA ASP A 54 -7.81 13.93 -3.62
C ASP A 54 -6.59 14.60 -4.27
N GLU A 55 -6.70 14.91 -5.57
CA GLU A 55 -5.59 15.48 -6.36
C GLU A 55 -5.18 16.89 -5.88
N GLU A 56 -6.10 17.69 -5.35
CA GLU A 56 -5.76 19.03 -4.84
C GLU A 56 -4.95 18.93 -3.55
N LYS A 57 -5.23 17.91 -2.73
CA LYS A 57 -4.51 17.66 -1.47
C LYS A 57 -3.16 16.98 -1.65
N LYS A 58 -2.88 16.34 -2.79
CA LYS A 58 -1.59 15.69 -3.07
C LYS A 58 -0.45 16.67 -3.36
N ASN A 59 -0.80 17.89 -3.80
CA ASN A 59 0.17 18.89 -4.26
C ASN A 59 0.45 20.01 -3.23
N ASN A 60 -0.10 19.91 -2.02
CA ASN A 60 0.17 20.78 -0.87
C ASN A 60 0.93 20.02 0.21
#